data_AF-A0A1Y3MAC4-F1
#
_entry.id   AF-A0A1Y3MAC4-F1
#
_cell.length_a   1.000
_cell.length_b   1.000
_cell.length_c   1.000
_cell.angle_alpha   90.00
_cell.angle_beta   90.00
_cell.angle_gamma   90.00
#
_symmetry.space_group_name_H-M   'P 1'
#
loop_
_entity.id
_entity.type
_entity.pdbx_description
1 polymer ?
#
loop_
_entity_poly.entity_id
_entity_poly.type
_entity_poly.pdbx_seq_one_letter_code
_entity_poly.pdbx_strand_id
1 'polypeptide(L)' 'MFNNDIVGAIHLPTYNWNFTQAIIGIGIARVILTYSYVKTKNIWVSFIVHVLNDWTIKEWPSYLLFIN' A
#
# COMPACT_ATOMS: atom_id res chain seq x y z
N MET A 1 17.86 1.25 -7.14
CA MET A 1 17.69 2.66 -7.59
C MET A 1 17.02 2.59 -8.96
N PHE A 2 15.75 3.02 -9.08
CA PHE A 2 14.94 3.17 -10.31
C PHE A 2 14.31 1.95 -11.04
N ASN A 3 13.63 1.03 -10.33
CA ASN A 3 12.70 0.08 -11.00
C ASN A 3 11.29 0.03 -10.38
N ASN A 4 11.01 0.84 -9.34
CA ASN A 4 9.72 0.81 -8.63
C ASN A 4 8.80 1.99 -8.97
N ASP A 5 9.33 3.03 -9.60
CA ASP A 5 8.60 4.30 -9.81
C ASP A 5 7.48 4.14 -10.84
N ILE A 6 7.67 3.25 -11.82
CA ILE A 6 6.65 2.90 -12.81
C ILE A 6 5.45 2.20 -12.16
N VAL A 7 5.68 1.33 -11.16
CA VAL A 7 4.59 0.64 -10.44
C VAL A 7 3.77 1.62 -9.60
N GLY A 8 4.42 2.59 -8.95
CA GLY A 8 3.74 3.65 -8.22
C GLY A 8 2.89 4.54 -9.14
N ALA A 9 3.42 4.90 -10.31
CA ALA A 9 2.72 5.72 -11.29
C ALA A 9 1.50 5.02 -11.93
N ILE A 10 1.54 3.69 -12.12
CA ILE A 10 0.41 2.91 -12.65
C ILE A 10 -0.82 2.94 -11.73
N HIS A 11 -0.65 3.25 -10.44
CA HIS A 11 -1.77 3.35 -9.50
C HIS A 11 -2.43 4.73 -9.45
N LEU A 12 -1.84 5.76 -10.09
CA LEU A 12 -2.43 7.12 -10.12
C LEU A 12 -3.87 7.15 -10.66
N PRO A 13 -4.23 6.40 -11.72
CA PRO A 13 -5.62 6.32 -12.17
C PRO A 13 -6.58 5.74 -11.12
N THR A 14 -6.13 4.79 -10.30
CA THR A 14 -6.93 4.18 -9.20
C THR A 14 -7.20 5.17 -8.06
N TYR A 15 -6.33 6.16 -7.89
CA TYR A 15 -6.46 7.22 -6.88
C TYR A 15 -7.00 8.54 -7.46
N ASN A 16 -7.63 8.53 -8.63
CA ASN A 16 -8.11 9.75 -9.31
C ASN A 16 -7.01 10.83 -9.45
N TRP A 17 -5.78 10.41 -9.76
CA TRP A 17 -4.59 11.26 -9.84
C TRP A 17 -4.20 11.98 -8.53
N ASN A 18 -4.73 11.54 -7.38
CA ASN A 18 -4.32 12.03 -6.08
C ASN A 18 -2.94 11.48 -5.70
N PHE A 19 -1.90 12.24 -6.03
CA PHE A 19 -0.50 11.92 -5.72
C PHE A 19 -0.26 11.71 -4.23
N THR A 20 -0.93 12.48 -3.37
CA THR A 20 -0.78 12.36 -1.91
C THR A 20 -1.28 11.01 -1.43
N GLN A 21 -2.47 10.60 -1.87
CA GLN A 21 -3.04 9.30 -1.54
C GLN A 21 -2.20 8.15 -2.11
N ALA A 22 -1.73 8.29 -3.36
CA ALA A 22 -0.89 7.29 -4.01
C ALA A 22 0.45 7.09 -3.30
N ILE A 23 1.17 8.17 -3.00
CA ILE A 23 2.50 8.10 -2.38
C ILE A 23 2.40 7.63 -0.93
N ILE A 24 1.46 8.18 -0.15
CA ILE A 24 1.31 7.83 1.27
C ILE A 24 0.76 6.41 1.40
N GLY A 25 -0.28 6.05 0.64
CA GLY A 25 -0.87 4.71 0.69
C GLY A 25 0.11 3.62 0.29
N ILE A 26 0.72 3.76 -0.89
CA ILE A 26 1.69 2.75 -1.41
C ILE A 26 2.96 2.74 -0.57
N GLY A 27 3.44 3.92 -0.14
CA GLY A 27 4.65 4.07 0.65
C GLY A 27 4.53 3.39 2.02
N ILE A 28 3.44 3.64 2.75
CA ILE A 28 3.20 3.04 4.07
C ILE A 28 3.09 1.51 3.96
N ALA A 29 2.27 1.02 3.02
CA ALA A 29 2.12 -0.42 2.80
C ALA A 29 3.47 -1.10 2.55
N ARG A 30 4.32 -0.48 1.72
CA ARG A 30 5.64 -1.01 1.38
C ARG A 30 6.63 -1.00 2.54
N VAL A 31 6.58 0.00 3.43
CA VAL A 31 7.40 0.02 4.66
C VAL A 31 6.99 -1.09 5.61
N ILE A 32 5.69 -1.28 5.86
CA ILE A 32 5.16 -2.33 6.76
C ILE A 32 5.54 -3.72 6.26
N LEU A 33 5.36 -3.98 4.97
CA LEU A 33 5.72 -5.25 4.33
C LEU A 33 7.21 -5.52 4.42
N THR A 34 8.02 -4.55 4.02
CA THR A 34 9.49 -4.68 4.04
C THR A 34 9.98 -4.91 5.48
N TYR A 35 9.41 -4.19 6.45
CA TYR A 35 9.75 -4.36 7.86
C TYR A 35 9.40 -5.76 8.37
N SER A 36 8.21 -6.27 8.05
CA SER A 36 7.78 -7.60 8.48
C SER A 36 8.71 -8.71 7.97
N TYR A 37 9.18 -8.60 6.73
CA TYR A 37 10.17 -9.51 6.17
C TYR A 37 11.56 -9.34 6.79
N VAL A 38 12.05 -8.10 6.93
CA VAL A 38 13.38 -7.83 7.50
C VAL A 38 13.46 -8.35 8.94
N LYS A 39 12.38 -8.23 9.72
CA LYS A 39 12.33 -8.64 11.13
C LYS A 39 12.24 -10.16 11.31
N THR A 40 11.46 -10.84 10.47
CA THR A 40 11.19 -12.27 10.63
C THR A 40 12.00 -13.17 9.71
N LYS A 41 12.60 -12.60 8.65
CA LYS A 41 13.27 -13.32 7.56
C LYS A 41 12.40 -14.43 6.94
N ASN A 42 11.08 -14.29 7.05
CA ASN A 42 10.11 -15.27 6.59
C ASN A 42 9.11 -14.61 5.63
N ILE A 43 9.07 -15.12 4.39
CA ILE A 43 8.19 -14.58 3.34
C ILE A 43 6.71 -14.80 3.67
N TRP A 44 6.36 -15.87 4.39
CA TRP A 44 4.97 -16.14 4.80
C TRP A 44 4.45 -15.11 5.78
N VAL A 45 5.30 -14.63 6.69
CA VAL A 45 4.92 -13.53 7.59
C VAL A 45 4.64 -12.26 6.78
N SER A 46 5.49 -11.93 5.80
CA SER A 46 5.24 -10.79 4.92
C SER A 46 3.98 -10.97 4.07
N PHE A 47 3.66 -12.19 3.66
CA PHE A 47 2.44 -12.50 2.90
C PHE A 47 1.18 -12.31 3.75
N ILE A 48 1.17 -12.81 4.98
CA ILE A 48 0.05 -12.61 5.91
C ILE A 48 -0.12 -11.13 6.23
N VAL A 49 0.98 -10.41 6.50
CA VAL A 49 0.94 -8.96 6.73
C VAL A 49 0.41 -8.21 5.51
N HIS A 50 0.70 -8.68 4.29
CA HIS A 50 0.13 -8.12 3.06
C HIS A 50 -1.38 -8.29 2.99
N VAL A 51 -1.87 -9.51 3.18
CA VAL A 51 -3.31 -9.80 3.14
C VAL A 51 -4.06 -8.99 4.21
N LEU A 52 -3.52 -8.91 5.42
CA LEU A 52 -4.10 -8.12 6.50
C LEU A 52 -4.10 -6.63 6.19
N ASN A 53 -3.01 -6.09 5.63
CA ASN A 53 -2.93 -4.69 5.20
C ASN A 53 -3.98 -4.34 4.13
N ASP A 54 -4.23 -5.26 3.20
CA ASP A 54 -5.22 -5.03 2.13
C ASP A 54 -6.64 -5.13 2.67
N TRP A 55 -6.91 -6.03 3.63
CA TRP A 55 -8.19 -6.08 4.32
C TRP A 55 -8.45 -4.85 5.19
N THR A 56 -7.45 -4.38 5.95
CA THR A 56 -7.61 -3.18 6.76
C THR A 56 -7.82 -1.94 5.91
N ILE A 57 -7.16 -1.81 4.76
CA ILE A 57 -7.37 -0.68 3.82
C ILE A 57 -8.74 -0.79 3.15
N LYS A 58 -9.20 -2.00 2.81
CA LYS A 58 -10.53 -2.23 2.21
C LYS A 58 -11.68 -1.99 3.19
N GLU A 59 -11.47 -2.28 4.47
CA GLU A 59 -12.47 -2.11 5.53
C GLU A 59 -12.34 -0.78 6.29
N TRP A 60 -11.25 -0.03 6.08
CA TRP A 60 -11.15 1.35 6.56
C TRP A 60 -12.24 2.20 5.89
N PRO A 61 -12.74 3.19 6.63
CA PRO A 61 -14.10 3.65 6.49
C PRO A 61 -14.44 4.10 5.08
N SER A 62 -15.44 3.44 4.52
CA SER A 62 -16.20 3.81 3.31
C SER A 62 -16.85 5.21 3.39
N TYR A 63 -16.53 6.00 4.43
CA TYR A 63 -17.08 7.32 4.71
C TYR A 63 -16.22 8.46 4.13
N LEU A 64 -14.97 8.20 3.70
CA LEU A 64 -14.07 9.23 3.16
C LEU A 64 -13.88 9.22 1.63
N LEU A 65 -14.59 8.35 0.92
CA LEU A 65 -14.59 8.28 -0.57
C LEU A 65 -15.93 8.74 -1.20
N PHE A 66 -16.78 9.43 -0.44
CA PHE A 66 -17.91 10.22 -0.96
C PHE A 66 -17.73 11.72 -0.70
N ILE A 67 -16.49 12.22 -0.74
CA ILE A 67 -16.23 13.66 -0.81
C ILE A 67 -15.52 13.94 -2.13
N ASN A 68 -16.37 14.26 -3.12
CA ASN A 68 -16.11 14.68 -4.51
C ASN A 68 -15.65 13.59 -5.50
#